data_AF-A0A8J4UKN2-F1
#
_entry.id   AF-A0A8J4UKN2-F1
#
_cell.length_a   1.000
_cell.length_b   1.000
_cell.length_c   1.000
_cell.angle_alpha   90.00
_cell.angle_beta   90.00
_cell.angle_gamma   90.00
#
_symmetry.space_group_name_H-M   'P 1'
#
loop_
_entity.id
_entity.type
_entity.pdbx_description
1 polymer ?
#
loop_
_entity_poly.entity_id
_entity_poly.type
_entity_poly.pdbx_seq_one_letter_code
_entity_poly.pdbx_strand_id
1 'polypeptide(L)'
;MSKKYGSVFTVYFGPKKVVVLAGYQTVKQALVNYAEQFGNRDITPIFFDFNKGHGILFSNGENWKEMRQFSLTTLRDFGMGKRGSEEKIIEEAHYLRKVLEEIQGKPFDTSQPLNFATSNVISAIVYGSRFQYSDPEFKEMISRTNENIKLTGSPSIQMYNMFPWIGCWLKNWRLIMENCKTNVQQIKKLLDNLEGTLNVEDTRGLVDSFLIRKKNAEKAGDKDSLFHEQNLIRTVSNLFAAGTDTTSTTLRWCLLLMAKYPQVQERVHKEIDSVIGARQPMLEDRKNLPYTNAVIHETQRLANVVPMSIPHTTSCDVKFQGFFIKKGTCVFPLLTSVLYDESEWESPHTFNPAHFLDEQGRFVKKDAFMVFSAGRRQCLGESLAKMELFLFFTTLLQHFRFTPPPGVSEEQLDLTPAVGFTLNPSPHKLCAEENEEPPGPKPLPILGNMLQLNLKRPYLTLCEMSKKYGSVFTVYFGPKKVVVLAGYQTVKQALVNYAEEFGNRDITPIFFDLNKGHGILFSNGDNWKEMRRFSLTTLRDFGMGKRGSEEKIIEETHYLREVFEEFQGKPFNTSQPLNYATANVISAIVYGSRFQYSDPEFKEMINRTNENIRLTGSPSIQ
;
A
#
# COMPACT_ATOMS: atom_id res chain seq x y z
N MET A 1 3.28 13.01 35.01
CA MET A 1 2.32 13.92 35.68
C MET A 1 0.96 13.27 35.85
N SER A 2 0.36 12.67 34.82
CA SER A 2 -0.93 11.96 34.94
C SER A 2 -0.96 10.91 36.06
N LYS A 3 0.09 10.09 36.18
CA LYS A 3 0.23 9.10 37.27
C LYS A 3 0.18 9.71 38.69
N LYS A 4 0.51 10.99 38.86
CA LYS A 4 0.54 11.70 40.16
C LYS A 4 -0.71 12.57 40.40
N TYR A 5 -1.21 13.23 39.36
CA TYR A 5 -2.28 14.24 39.47
C TYR A 5 -3.64 13.78 38.90
N GLY A 6 -3.72 12.56 38.36
CA GLY A 6 -4.90 12.02 37.73
C GLY A 6 -4.99 12.30 36.22
N SER A 7 -6.12 11.92 35.62
CA SER A 7 -6.40 12.06 34.19
C SER A 7 -6.67 13.51 33.75
N VAL A 8 -7.05 14.39 34.67
CA VAL A 8 -7.28 15.82 34.44
C VAL A 8 -6.39 16.60 35.37
N PHE A 9 -5.43 17.35 34.82
CA PHE A 9 -4.51 18.16 35.63
C PHE A 9 -4.18 19.48 34.95
N THR A 10 -3.70 20.45 35.73
CA THR A 10 -3.34 21.78 35.22
C THR A 10 -1.82 21.93 35.14
N VAL A 11 -1.34 22.53 34.06
CA VAL A 11 0.05 22.96 33.86
C VAL A 11 0.06 24.45 33.52
N TYR A 12 1.06 25.17 34.01
CA TYR A 12 1.27 26.58 33.69
C TYR A 12 2.42 26.71 32.70
N PHE A 13 2.11 27.15 31.49
CA PHE A 13 3.10 27.51 30.47
C PHE A 13 3.35 29.01 30.56
N GLY A 14 4.31 29.39 31.40
CA GLY A 14 4.54 30.79 31.76
C GLY A 14 3.31 31.36 32.47
N PRO A 15 2.73 32.48 32.01
CA PRO A 15 1.52 33.03 32.61
C PRO A 15 0.24 32.26 32.23
N LYS A 16 0.30 31.34 31.26
CA LYS A 16 -0.89 30.69 30.70
C LYS A 16 -1.25 29.40 31.43
N LYS A 17 -2.47 29.36 31.99
CA LYS A 17 -3.07 28.15 32.56
C LYS A 17 -3.56 27.22 31.45
N VAL A 18 -3.11 25.97 31.47
CA VAL A 18 -3.51 24.92 30.50
C VAL A 18 -4.01 23.69 31.27
N VAL A 19 -5.18 23.18 30.90
CA VAL A 19 -5.71 21.91 31.40
C VAL A 19 -5.27 20.79 30.45
N VAL A 20 -4.64 19.75 30.98
CA VAL A 20 -4.23 18.57 30.21
C VAL A 20 -5.20 17.43 30.50
N LEU A 21 -5.69 16.81 29.43
CA LEU A 21 -6.56 15.64 29.48
C LEU A 21 -5.75 14.42 29.06
N ALA A 22 -5.67 13.42 29.93
CA ALA A 22 -4.87 12.22 29.73
C ALA A 22 -5.69 10.93 29.94
N GLY A 23 -5.36 9.89 29.17
CA GLY A 23 -6.04 8.61 29.14
C GLY A 23 -7.26 8.60 28.22
N TYR A 24 -7.56 7.44 27.65
CA TYR A 24 -8.59 7.27 26.62
C TYR A 24 -9.96 7.77 27.07
N GLN A 25 -10.44 7.32 28.23
CA GLN A 25 -11.78 7.64 28.74
C GLN A 25 -11.99 9.14 28.90
N THR A 26 -11.00 9.85 29.45
CA THR A 26 -11.08 11.29 29.71
C THR A 26 -11.04 12.10 28.42
N VAL A 27 -10.15 11.74 27.48
CA VAL A 27 -10.05 12.41 26.18
C VAL A 27 -11.32 12.18 25.35
N LYS A 28 -11.83 10.93 25.32
CA LYS A 28 -13.10 10.59 24.65
C LYS A 28 -14.25 11.38 25.23
N GLN A 29 -14.40 11.40 26.55
CA GLN A 29 -15.48 12.13 27.22
C GLN A 29 -15.45 13.63 26.86
N ALA A 30 -14.28 14.27 26.91
CA ALA A 30 -14.16 15.69 26.59
C ALA A 30 -14.45 16.00 25.11
N LEU A 31 -13.84 15.25 24.18
CA LEU A 31 -13.94 15.55 22.75
C LEU A 31 -15.23 15.07 22.09
N VAL A 32 -15.86 14.01 22.62
CA VAL A 32 -17.07 13.41 22.04
C VAL A 32 -18.30 13.80 22.85
N ASN A 33 -18.33 13.55 24.16
CA ASN A 33 -19.53 13.79 24.96
C ASN A 33 -19.72 15.28 25.29
N TYR A 34 -18.62 16.03 25.44
CA TYR A 34 -18.62 17.48 25.66
C TYR A 34 -18.11 18.26 24.43
N ALA A 35 -18.42 17.75 23.23
CA ALA A 35 -17.85 18.25 21.99
C ALA A 35 -18.14 19.74 21.70
N GLU A 36 -19.22 20.31 22.23
CA GLU A 36 -19.54 21.73 22.11
C GLU A 36 -18.72 22.59 23.08
N GLN A 37 -18.56 22.12 24.31
CA GLN A 37 -17.83 22.80 25.36
C GLN A 37 -16.33 22.83 25.04
N PHE A 38 -15.78 21.76 24.48
CA PHE A 38 -14.37 21.66 24.09
C PHE A 38 -14.13 21.89 22.59
N GLY A 39 -15.12 22.34 21.82
CA GLY A 39 -15.03 22.44 20.35
C GLY A 39 -14.21 23.63 19.81
N ASN A 40 -13.88 24.61 20.66
CA ASN A 40 -13.13 25.80 20.24
C ASN A 40 -11.62 25.54 20.23
N ARG A 41 -10.89 26.34 19.45
CA ARG A 41 -9.44 26.30 19.29
C ARG A 41 -8.78 27.37 20.16
N ASP A 42 -7.77 26.99 20.93
CA ASP A 42 -6.88 27.97 21.55
C ASP A 42 -5.86 28.41 20.49
N ILE A 43 -5.99 29.65 20.01
CA ILE A 43 -5.11 30.18 18.97
C ILE A 43 -3.88 30.77 19.69
N THR A 44 -2.77 30.03 19.68
CA THR A 44 -1.51 30.52 20.27
C THR A 44 -0.96 31.70 19.47
N PRO A 45 -0.11 32.55 20.06
CA PRO A 45 0.44 33.73 19.40
C PRO A 45 1.03 33.44 18.02
N ILE A 46 1.84 32.38 17.87
CA ILE A 46 2.40 32.03 16.56
C ILE A 46 1.33 31.64 15.53
N PHE A 47 0.30 30.89 15.94
CA PHE A 47 -0.80 30.51 15.05
C PHE A 47 -1.70 31.69 14.70
N PHE A 48 -1.83 32.67 15.60
CA PHE A 48 -2.52 33.93 15.33
C PHE A 48 -1.75 34.76 14.31
N ASP A 49 -0.43 34.91 14.44
CA ASP A 49 0.38 35.63 13.45
C ASP A 49 0.27 35.00 12.06
N PHE A 50 0.24 33.67 12.01
CA PHE A 50 0.06 32.92 10.77
C PHE A 50 -1.29 33.16 10.09
N ASN A 51 -2.39 33.11 10.84
CA ASN A 51 -3.73 33.00 10.24
C ASN A 51 -4.58 34.25 10.40
N LYS A 52 -4.27 35.10 11.38
CA LYS A 52 -5.07 36.27 11.78
C LYS A 52 -6.56 35.95 11.98
N GLY A 53 -6.87 34.73 12.45
CA GLY A 53 -8.25 34.25 12.64
C GLY A 53 -8.96 33.71 11.40
N HIS A 54 -8.30 33.70 10.24
CA HIS A 54 -8.84 33.15 8.98
C HIS A 54 -8.46 31.67 8.77
N GLY A 55 -9.06 31.04 7.76
CA GLY A 55 -8.83 29.64 7.42
C GLY A 55 -9.63 28.67 8.26
N ILE A 56 -9.14 27.43 8.38
CA ILE A 56 -9.87 26.30 8.98
C ILE A 56 -9.20 25.83 10.27
N LEU A 57 -7.86 25.71 10.26
CA LEU A 57 -7.13 25.01 11.31
C LEU A 57 -7.07 25.81 12.61
N PHE A 58 -7.00 27.14 12.47
CA PHE A 58 -6.79 28.12 13.55
C PHE A 58 -7.85 29.24 13.56
N SER A 59 -9.10 28.87 13.31
CA SER A 59 -10.27 29.75 13.39
C SER A 59 -11.31 29.22 14.39
N ASN A 60 -12.24 30.08 14.81
CA ASN A 60 -13.35 29.78 15.72
C ASN A 60 -14.65 30.43 15.22
N GLY A 61 -15.77 30.08 15.86
CA GLY A 61 -17.07 30.70 15.57
C GLY A 61 -17.57 30.39 14.17
N GLU A 62 -18.25 31.35 13.57
CA GLU A 62 -18.91 31.18 12.26
C GLU A 62 -17.90 30.97 11.13
N ASN A 63 -16.77 31.70 11.16
CA ASN A 63 -15.69 31.51 10.19
C ASN A 63 -15.24 30.04 10.11
N TRP A 64 -15.01 29.41 11.26
CA TRP A 64 -14.60 28.01 11.30
C TRP A 64 -15.70 27.07 10.79
N LYS A 65 -16.96 27.28 11.20
CA LYS A 65 -18.07 26.41 10.78
C LYS A 65 -18.26 26.46 9.27
N GLU A 66 -18.33 27.66 8.69
CA GLU A 66 -18.53 27.86 7.25
C GLU A 66 -17.36 27.32 6.44
N MET A 67 -16.11 27.68 6.78
CA MET A 67 -14.94 27.21 6.02
C MET A 67 -14.74 25.69 6.13
N ARG A 68 -15.02 25.10 7.30
CA ARG A 68 -15.00 23.64 7.49
C ARG A 68 -16.09 22.95 6.68
N GLN A 69 -17.33 23.45 6.74
CA GLN A 69 -18.46 22.87 6.03
C GLN A 69 -18.26 22.96 4.51
N PHE A 70 -17.83 24.12 4.02
CA PHE A 70 -17.45 24.33 2.63
C PHE A 70 -16.38 23.30 2.21
N SER A 71 -15.27 23.23 2.94
CA SER A 71 -14.16 22.35 2.57
C SER A 71 -14.54 20.87 2.62
N LEU A 72 -15.30 20.41 3.63
CA LEU A 72 -15.77 19.02 3.68
C LEU A 72 -16.70 18.69 2.50
N THR A 73 -17.57 19.61 2.12
CA THR A 73 -18.50 19.43 1.00
C THR A 73 -17.73 19.37 -0.32
N THR A 74 -16.91 20.39 -0.58
CA THR A 74 -16.14 20.53 -1.82
C THR A 74 -15.13 19.38 -1.99
N LEU A 75 -14.40 19.02 -0.94
CA LEU A 75 -13.43 17.92 -1.05
C LEU A 75 -14.11 16.58 -1.33
N ARG A 76 -15.29 16.34 -0.76
CA ARG A 76 -16.09 15.14 -1.06
C ARG A 76 -16.55 15.09 -2.52
N ASP A 77 -16.86 16.26 -3.10
CA ASP A 77 -17.26 16.38 -4.51
C ASP A 77 -16.07 16.15 -5.44
N PHE A 78 -14.87 16.61 -5.07
CA PHE A 78 -13.59 16.29 -5.73
C PHE A 78 -13.03 14.90 -5.41
N GLY A 79 -13.87 14.04 -4.84
CA GLY A 79 -13.58 12.62 -4.70
C GLY A 79 -12.89 12.22 -3.40
N MET A 80 -12.74 13.09 -2.40
CA MET A 80 -12.22 12.69 -1.08
C MET A 80 -13.04 11.53 -0.51
N GLY A 81 -12.43 10.33 -0.46
CA GLY A 81 -13.10 9.09 -0.04
C GLY A 81 -13.85 8.35 -1.16
N LYS A 82 -13.62 8.68 -2.44
CA LYS A 82 -14.20 8.10 -3.65
C LYS A 82 -13.15 7.96 -4.76
N ARG A 83 -13.55 7.42 -5.92
CA ARG A 83 -12.68 7.15 -7.09
C ARG A 83 -11.90 8.37 -7.61
N GLY A 84 -12.49 9.58 -7.56
CA GLY A 84 -11.84 10.78 -8.10
C GLY A 84 -10.51 11.16 -7.43
N SER A 85 -10.38 11.00 -6.10
CA SER A 85 -9.08 11.21 -5.43
C SER A 85 -8.17 9.99 -5.53
N GLU A 86 -8.73 8.80 -5.70
CA GLU A 86 -7.98 7.55 -5.86
C GLU A 86 -7.09 7.58 -7.10
N GLU A 87 -7.63 8.01 -8.25
CA GLU A 87 -6.87 8.13 -9.51
C GLU A 87 -5.69 9.10 -9.37
N LYS A 88 -5.89 10.25 -8.73
CA LYS A 88 -4.83 11.25 -8.47
C LYS A 88 -3.73 10.68 -7.56
N ILE A 89 -4.08 9.87 -6.57
CA ILE A 89 -3.10 9.24 -5.68
C ILE A 89 -2.33 8.14 -6.42
N ILE A 90 -3.01 7.34 -7.24
CA ILE A 90 -2.38 6.30 -8.07
C ILE A 90 -1.40 6.93 -9.07
N GLU A 91 -1.79 8.04 -9.70
CA GLU A 91 -0.92 8.80 -10.60
C GLU A 91 0.35 9.28 -9.85
N GLU A 92 0.20 9.89 -8.67
CA GLU A 92 1.35 10.33 -7.88
C GLU A 92 2.19 9.16 -7.35
N ALA A 93 1.58 8.03 -7.02
CA ALA A 93 2.30 6.81 -6.62
C ALA A 93 3.17 6.28 -7.77
N HIS A 94 2.71 6.40 -9.02
CA HIS A 94 3.50 6.05 -10.20
C HIS A 94 4.72 6.98 -10.37
N TYR A 95 4.54 8.29 -10.21
CA TYR A 95 5.66 9.24 -10.25
C TYR A 95 6.68 9.00 -9.13
N LEU A 96 6.20 8.77 -7.90
CA LEU A 96 7.05 8.45 -6.77
C LEU A 96 7.83 7.15 -7.01
N ARG A 97 7.17 6.10 -7.51
CA ARG A 97 7.82 4.83 -7.88
C ARG A 97 8.97 5.09 -8.85
N LYS A 98 8.72 5.81 -9.95
CA LYS A 98 9.75 6.11 -10.95
C LYS A 98 10.98 6.81 -10.36
N VAL A 99 10.76 7.75 -9.44
CA VAL A 99 11.85 8.43 -8.73
C VAL A 99 12.68 7.46 -7.90
N LEU A 100 12.06 6.45 -7.27
CA LEU A 100 12.78 5.43 -6.52
C LEU A 100 13.53 4.43 -7.43
N GLU A 101 12.97 4.09 -8.60
CA GLU A 101 13.66 3.27 -9.61
C GLU A 101 14.96 3.97 -10.10
N GLU A 102 14.90 5.29 -10.30
CA GLU A 102 16.06 6.10 -10.70
C GLU A 102 17.19 6.13 -9.66
N ILE A 103 16.88 5.86 -8.38
CA ILE A 103 17.87 5.80 -7.29
C ILE A 103 18.69 4.49 -7.35
N GLN A 104 18.19 3.44 -8.01
CA GLN A 104 18.89 2.17 -8.27
C GLN A 104 19.46 1.52 -6.99
N GLY A 105 18.64 1.39 -5.94
CA GLY A 105 19.05 0.76 -4.68
C GLY A 105 20.04 1.56 -3.83
N LYS A 106 20.46 2.76 -4.24
CA LYS A 106 21.39 3.59 -3.46
C LYS A 106 20.71 4.16 -2.20
N PRO A 107 21.46 4.37 -1.09
CA PRO A 107 20.91 5.01 0.10
C PRO A 107 20.42 6.44 -0.20
N PHE A 108 19.15 6.72 0.08
CA PHE A 108 18.53 8.03 -0.14
C PHE A 108 17.76 8.52 1.09
N ASP A 109 17.57 9.84 1.19
CA ASP A 109 16.74 10.45 2.24
C ASP A 109 15.26 10.34 1.86
N THR A 110 14.49 9.67 2.71
CA THR A 110 13.06 9.38 2.48
C THR A 110 12.18 10.64 2.54
N SER A 111 12.67 11.73 3.14
CA SER A 111 11.86 12.93 3.39
C SER A 111 11.43 13.63 2.10
N GLN A 112 12.35 13.85 1.18
CA GLN A 112 12.09 14.70 0.02
C GLN A 112 11.10 14.05 -0.97
N PRO A 113 11.28 12.79 -1.41
CA PRO A 113 10.36 12.17 -2.37
C PRO A 113 8.94 12.03 -1.81
N LEU A 114 8.79 11.66 -0.55
CA LEU A 114 7.48 11.48 0.09
C LEU A 114 6.76 12.80 0.34
N ASN A 115 7.50 13.87 0.67
CA ASN A 115 6.91 15.21 0.77
C ASN A 115 6.41 15.71 -0.58
N PHE A 116 7.12 15.43 -1.68
CA PHE A 116 6.70 15.85 -3.01
C PHE A 116 5.44 15.12 -3.45
N ALA A 117 5.37 13.81 -3.27
CA ALA A 117 4.20 13.01 -3.62
C ALA A 117 2.93 13.45 -2.88
N THR A 118 3.00 13.55 -1.55
CA THR A 118 1.86 13.99 -0.71
C THR A 118 1.45 15.45 -0.98
N SER A 119 2.42 16.33 -1.21
CA SER A 119 2.15 17.73 -1.60
C SER A 119 1.46 17.84 -2.96
N ASN A 120 1.78 16.95 -3.89
CA ASN A 120 1.12 16.94 -5.19
C ASN A 120 -0.30 16.42 -5.11
N VAL A 121 -0.60 15.42 -4.27
CA VAL A 121 -1.98 14.96 -4.06
C VAL A 121 -2.85 16.12 -3.58
N ILE A 122 -2.40 16.87 -2.56
CA ILE A 122 -3.16 18.02 -2.08
C ILE A 122 -3.20 19.16 -3.11
N SER A 123 -2.13 19.38 -3.88
CA SER A 123 -2.11 20.37 -4.97
C SER A 123 -3.13 20.04 -6.06
N ALA A 124 -3.19 18.78 -6.47
CA ALA A 124 -4.12 18.31 -7.49
C ALA A 124 -5.58 18.43 -7.04
N ILE A 125 -5.86 18.35 -5.74
CA ILE A 125 -7.21 18.53 -5.19
C ILE A 125 -7.55 20.02 -4.97
N VAL A 126 -6.59 20.82 -4.50
CA VAL A 126 -6.81 22.22 -4.15
C VAL A 126 -6.76 23.14 -5.36
N TYR A 127 -5.68 23.04 -6.15
CA TYR A 127 -5.44 23.86 -7.35
C TYR A 127 -5.98 23.22 -8.63
N GLY A 128 -6.27 21.93 -8.61
CA GLY A 128 -6.68 21.18 -9.80
C GLY A 128 -5.52 20.69 -10.67
N SER A 129 -4.28 20.90 -10.25
CA SER A 129 -3.08 20.50 -10.99
C SER A 129 -1.95 20.05 -10.06
N ARG A 130 -1.08 19.18 -10.59
CA ARG A 130 0.16 18.75 -9.95
C ARG A 130 1.35 19.59 -10.40
N PHE A 131 2.40 19.62 -9.59
CA PHE A 131 3.68 20.23 -9.95
C PHE A 131 4.68 19.15 -10.37
N GLN A 132 5.62 19.51 -11.24
CA GLN A 132 6.75 18.63 -11.54
C GLN A 132 7.71 18.59 -10.34
N TYR A 133 8.27 17.43 -10.03
CA TYR A 133 9.24 17.33 -8.92
C TYR A 133 10.53 18.11 -9.18
N SER A 134 10.81 18.47 -10.43
CA SER A 134 11.94 19.33 -10.82
C SER A 134 11.67 20.82 -10.57
N ASP A 135 10.41 21.24 -10.39
CA ASP A 135 10.00 22.64 -10.30
C ASP A 135 10.62 23.34 -9.07
N PRO A 136 11.46 24.38 -9.27
CA PRO A 136 12.09 25.09 -8.17
C PRO A 136 11.08 25.83 -7.27
N GLU A 137 9.98 26.38 -7.82
CA GLU A 137 8.96 27.07 -7.03
C GLU A 137 8.23 26.09 -6.10
N PHE A 138 7.99 24.86 -6.56
CA PHE A 138 7.37 23.80 -5.77
C PHE A 138 8.29 23.28 -4.67
N LYS A 139 9.56 22.99 -5.00
CA LYS A 139 10.58 22.56 -4.03
C LYS A 139 10.72 23.56 -2.88
N GLU A 140 10.78 24.84 -3.22
CA GLU A 140 10.93 25.92 -2.25
C GLU A 140 9.69 26.06 -1.37
N MET A 141 8.49 25.97 -1.94
CA MET A 141 7.23 25.98 -1.16
C MET A 141 7.19 24.86 -0.11
N ILE A 142 7.62 23.65 -0.48
CA ILE A 142 7.67 22.50 0.43
C ILE A 142 8.77 22.67 1.49
N SER A 143 9.96 23.13 1.08
CA SER A 143 11.08 23.41 1.98
C SER A 143 10.66 24.38 3.10
N ARG A 144 10.05 25.51 2.73
CA ARG A 144 9.55 26.51 3.70
C ARG A 144 8.43 25.97 4.58
N THR A 145 7.56 25.12 4.03
CA THR A 145 6.48 24.48 4.81
C THR A 145 7.05 23.56 5.89
N ASN A 146 8.00 22.68 5.53
CA ASN A 146 8.65 21.77 6.47
C ASN A 146 9.49 22.53 7.51
N GLU A 147 10.22 23.58 7.09
CA GLU A 147 11.00 24.42 7.99
C GLU A 147 10.08 25.11 9.02
N ASN A 148 8.96 25.68 8.59
CA ASN A 148 8.00 26.32 9.49
C ASN A 148 7.43 25.34 10.52
N ILE A 149 7.12 24.11 10.12
CA ILE A 149 6.58 23.08 11.03
C ILE A 149 7.63 22.65 12.07
N LYS A 150 8.87 22.43 11.63
CA LYS A 150 9.99 22.12 12.52
C LYS A 150 10.25 23.26 13.51
N LEU A 151 10.32 24.50 13.02
CA LEU A 151 10.59 25.68 13.85
C LEU A 151 9.45 25.98 14.81
N THR A 152 8.19 25.74 14.44
CA THR A 152 7.02 25.94 15.32
C THR A 152 7.09 25.08 16.58
N GLY A 153 7.68 23.89 16.51
CA GLY A 153 7.94 23.04 17.66
C GLY A 153 9.17 23.41 18.49
N SER A 154 9.98 24.37 18.05
CA SER A 154 11.26 24.68 18.70
C SER A 154 11.09 25.35 20.07
N PRO A 155 12.04 25.16 21.02
CA PRO A 155 12.00 25.84 22.32
C PRO A 155 11.88 27.36 22.23
N SER A 156 12.52 28.00 21.24
CA SER A 156 12.41 29.44 21.02
C SER A 156 10.98 29.89 20.69
N ILE A 157 10.24 29.10 19.89
CA ILE A 157 8.85 29.45 19.55
C ILE A 157 7.90 29.11 20.70
N GLN A 158 8.20 28.09 21.50
CA GLN A 158 7.47 27.86 22.75
C GLN A 158 7.63 29.05 23.72
N MET A 159 8.84 29.60 23.84
CA MET A 159 9.08 30.83 24.61
C MET A 159 8.31 32.03 24.04
N TYR A 160 8.25 32.18 22.71
CA TYR A 160 7.43 33.20 22.07
C TYR A 160 5.94 33.06 22.41
N ASN A 161 5.40 31.84 22.36
CA ASN A 161 4.01 31.59 22.70
C ASN A 161 3.68 31.92 24.16
N MET A 162 4.66 31.82 25.06
CA MET A 162 4.54 32.22 26.46
C MET A 162 4.68 33.74 26.66
N PHE A 163 5.55 34.39 25.88
CA PHE A 163 5.90 35.80 26.00
C PHE A 163 5.95 36.49 24.62
N PRO A 164 4.81 36.85 24.02
CA PRO A 164 4.76 37.32 22.63
C PRO A 164 5.61 38.56 22.33
N TRP A 165 5.86 39.40 23.34
CA TRP A 165 6.66 40.61 23.19
C TRP A 165 8.13 40.35 22.81
N ILE A 166 8.64 39.12 22.97
CA ILE A 166 10.02 38.77 22.59
C ILE A 166 10.20 38.40 21.11
N GLY A 167 9.09 38.22 20.36
CA GLY A 167 9.11 37.59 19.04
C GLY A 167 10.05 38.26 18.05
N CYS A 168 10.06 39.59 18.01
CA CYS A 168 10.90 40.34 17.09
C CYS A 168 12.41 40.16 17.36
N TRP A 169 12.85 39.62 18.49
CA TRP A 169 14.26 39.32 18.78
C TRP A 169 14.65 37.86 18.50
N LEU A 170 13.68 36.98 18.27
CA LEU A 170 13.94 35.56 18.02
C LEU A 170 14.18 35.31 16.53
N LYS A 171 15.37 34.77 16.20
CA LYS A 171 15.74 34.39 14.83
C LYS A 171 14.69 33.48 14.18
N ASN A 172 14.24 32.45 14.91
CA ASN A 172 13.27 31.49 14.40
C ASN A 172 11.90 32.14 14.12
N TRP A 173 11.47 33.12 14.92
CA TRP A 173 10.23 33.83 14.65
C TRP A 173 10.34 34.69 13.38
N ARG A 174 11.45 35.42 13.20
CA ARG A 174 11.68 36.24 12.00
C ARG A 174 11.68 35.40 10.73
N LEU A 175 12.37 34.27 10.75
CA LEU A 175 12.43 33.33 9.63
C LEU A 175 11.05 32.76 9.29
N ILE A 176 10.29 32.35 10.30
CA ILE A 176 8.92 31.89 10.13
C ILE A 176 8.03 32.99 9.48
N MET A 177 8.14 34.23 9.94
CA MET A 177 7.36 35.36 9.39
C MET A 177 7.74 35.67 7.94
N GLU A 178 9.03 35.61 7.61
CA GLU A 178 9.55 35.76 6.25
C GLU A 178 9.02 34.65 5.34
N ASN A 179 9.16 33.39 5.74
CA ASN A 179 8.62 32.24 5.02
C ASN A 179 7.11 32.38 4.77
N CYS A 180 6.36 32.84 5.76
CA CYS A 180 4.92 33.05 5.61
C CYS A 180 4.57 34.19 4.65
N LYS A 181 5.35 35.27 4.64
CA LYS A 181 5.17 36.36 3.67
C LYS A 181 5.41 35.85 2.26
N THR A 182 6.49 35.11 2.04
CA THR A 182 6.85 34.56 0.72
C THR A 182 5.83 33.51 0.26
N ASN A 183 5.35 32.64 1.15
CA ASN A 183 4.30 31.68 0.84
C ASN A 183 2.98 32.37 0.45
N VAL A 184 2.58 33.44 1.14
CA VAL A 184 1.39 34.21 0.78
C VAL A 184 1.53 34.83 -0.62
N GLN A 185 2.71 35.37 -0.96
CA GLN A 185 2.97 35.94 -2.28
C GLN A 185 2.90 34.89 -3.39
N GLN A 186 3.51 33.72 -3.17
CA GLN A 186 3.47 32.62 -4.14
C GLN A 186 2.05 32.06 -4.32
N ILE A 187 1.31 31.84 -3.21
CA ILE A 187 -0.08 31.40 -3.29
C ILE A 187 -0.92 32.42 -4.03
N LYS A 188 -0.76 33.72 -3.75
CA LYS A 188 -1.48 34.77 -4.47
C LYS A 188 -1.24 34.71 -5.98
N LYS A 189 0.02 34.59 -6.43
CA LYS A 189 0.36 34.42 -7.85
C LYS A 189 -0.34 33.20 -8.48
N LEU A 190 -0.42 32.08 -7.75
CA LEU A 190 -1.14 30.88 -8.21
C LEU A 190 -2.65 31.12 -8.30
N LEU A 191 -3.24 31.79 -7.30
CA LEU A 191 -4.66 32.12 -7.27
C LEU A 191 -5.04 33.08 -8.41
N ASP A 192 -4.22 34.09 -8.69
CA ASP A 192 -4.45 35.06 -9.76
C ASP A 192 -4.47 34.35 -11.14
N ASN A 193 -3.56 33.41 -11.36
CA ASN A 193 -3.52 32.59 -12.59
C ASN A 193 -4.76 31.69 -12.72
N LEU A 194 -5.20 31.07 -11.62
CA LEU A 194 -6.40 30.23 -11.60
C LEU A 194 -7.66 31.06 -11.82
N GLU A 195 -7.76 32.26 -11.24
CA GLU A 195 -8.89 33.16 -11.43
C GLU A 195 -9.01 33.63 -12.90
N GLY A 196 -7.88 33.91 -13.56
CA GLY A 196 -7.86 34.29 -14.98
C GLY A 196 -8.31 33.19 -15.94
N THR A 197 -8.31 31.93 -15.49
CA THR A 197 -8.69 30.74 -16.28
C THR A 197 -9.93 30.03 -15.72
N LEU A 198 -10.67 30.69 -14.83
CA LEU A 198 -11.84 30.13 -14.16
C LEU A 198 -12.98 29.83 -15.14
N ASN A 199 -13.40 28.58 -15.20
CA ASN A 199 -14.64 28.16 -15.84
C ASN A 199 -15.69 27.82 -14.76
N VAL A 200 -16.91 28.37 -14.89
CA VAL A 200 -18.00 28.14 -13.92
C VAL A 200 -18.64 26.76 -14.13
N GLU A 201 -18.61 26.23 -15.35
CA GLU A 201 -19.21 24.94 -15.70
C GLU A 201 -18.27 23.76 -15.38
N ASP A 202 -16.97 24.01 -15.32
CA ASP A 202 -15.94 23.00 -15.05
C ASP A 202 -14.98 23.47 -13.96
N THR A 203 -15.27 23.09 -12.71
CA THR A 203 -14.45 23.43 -11.55
C THR A 203 -13.28 22.46 -11.44
N ARG A 204 -12.04 22.96 -11.43
CA ARG A 204 -10.83 22.11 -11.42
C ARG A 204 -10.46 21.62 -10.01
N GLY A 205 -10.80 22.40 -8.99
CA GLY A 205 -10.45 22.11 -7.60
C GLY A 205 -11.15 23.02 -6.59
N LEU A 206 -10.70 22.94 -5.34
CA LEU A 206 -11.27 23.71 -4.23
C LEU A 206 -11.18 25.23 -4.44
N VAL A 207 -10.10 25.72 -5.05
CA VAL A 207 -9.92 27.15 -5.33
C VAL A 207 -11.03 27.68 -6.25
N ASP A 208 -11.32 26.99 -7.35
CA ASP A 208 -12.38 27.41 -8.29
C ASP A 208 -13.74 27.46 -7.61
N SER A 209 -14.07 26.43 -6.82
CA SER A 209 -15.30 26.40 -6.03
C SER A 209 -15.41 27.56 -5.06
N PHE A 210 -14.30 27.96 -4.43
CA PHE A 210 -14.26 29.10 -3.52
C PHE A 210 -14.44 30.41 -4.28
N LEU A 211 -13.76 30.59 -5.41
CA LEU A 211 -13.85 31.78 -6.26
C LEU A 211 -15.26 31.98 -6.80
N ILE A 212 -15.96 30.91 -7.20
CA ILE A 212 -17.36 30.97 -7.62
C ILE A 212 -18.25 31.44 -6.45
N ARG A 213 -18.03 30.88 -5.25
CA ARG A 213 -18.79 31.28 -4.04
C ARG A 213 -18.57 32.76 -3.69
N LYS A 214 -17.32 33.22 -3.76
CA LYS A 214 -16.93 34.64 -3.59
C LYS A 214 -17.65 35.52 -4.60
N LYS A 215 -17.55 35.22 -5.91
CA LYS A 215 -18.20 35.99 -6.98
C LYS A 215 -19.73 36.05 -6.82
N ASN A 216 -20.36 34.97 -6.36
CA ASN A 216 -21.80 34.94 -6.10
C ASN A 216 -22.19 35.80 -4.90
N ALA A 217 -21.41 35.79 -3.82
CA ALA A 217 -21.64 36.66 -2.67
C ALA A 217 -21.45 38.15 -3.03
N GLU A 218 -20.42 38.47 -3.83
CA GLU A 218 -20.18 39.82 -4.33
C GLU A 218 -21.34 40.31 -5.21
N LYS A 219 -21.86 39.47 -6.11
CA LYS A 219 -23.05 39.79 -6.93
C LYS A 219 -24.32 40.00 -6.10
N ALA A 220 -24.46 39.28 -4.99
CA ALA A 220 -25.58 39.43 -4.06
C ALA A 220 -25.44 40.67 -3.15
N GLY A 221 -24.29 41.37 -3.18
CA GLY A 221 -24.02 42.51 -2.32
C GLY A 221 -23.77 42.13 -0.85
N ASP A 222 -23.46 40.86 -0.56
CA ASP A 222 -23.21 40.38 0.79
C ASP A 222 -21.79 40.78 1.26
N LYS A 223 -21.71 41.89 1.99
CA LYS A 223 -20.46 42.42 2.54
C LYS A 223 -19.95 41.64 3.76
N ASP A 224 -20.82 40.86 4.40
CA ASP A 224 -20.48 40.07 5.60
C ASP A 224 -20.05 38.64 5.24
N SER A 225 -19.97 38.33 3.94
CA SER A 225 -19.51 37.05 3.43
C SER A 225 -18.10 36.70 3.90
N LEU A 226 -17.98 35.49 4.43
CA LEU A 226 -16.71 34.90 4.83
C LEU A 226 -15.85 34.44 3.63
N PHE A 227 -16.39 34.52 2.40
CA PHE A 227 -15.70 34.13 1.17
C PHE A 227 -14.92 35.30 0.57
N HIS A 228 -13.82 35.69 1.22
CA HIS A 228 -12.93 36.75 0.77
C HIS A 228 -11.48 36.27 0.56
N GLU A 229 -10.66 37.08 -0.13
CA GLU A 229 -9.29 36.69 -0.57
C GLU A 229 -8.41 36.19 0.59
N GLN A 230 -8.37 36.93 1.70
CA GLN A 230 -7.55 36.55 2.85
C GLN A 230 -7.97 35.19 3.45
N ASN A 231 -9.27 34.86 3.43
CA ASN A 231 -9.76 33.57 3.91
C ASN A 231 -9.41 32.42 2.94
N LEU A 232 -9.46 32.67 1.63
CA LEU A 232 -9.02 31.74 0.60
C LEU A 232 -7.53 31.39 0.77
N ILE A 233 -6.67 32.40 0.84
CA ILE A 233 -5.21 32.21 0.98
C ILE A 233 -4.90 31.37 2.23
N ARG A 234 -5.52 31.68 3.38
CA ARG A 234 -5.29 30.92 4.62
C ARG A 234 -5.88 29.51 4.57
N THR A 235 -7.04 29.33 3.95
CA THR A 235 -7.65 28.01 3.76
C THR A 235 -6.75 27.11 2.92
N VAL A 236 -6.28 27.59 1.77
CA VAL A 236 -5.35 26.87 0.90
C VAL A 236 -4.04 26.55 1.61
N SER A 237 -3.45 27.53 2.31
CA SER A 237 -2.22 27.32 3.09
C SER A 237 -2.40 26.27 4.19
N ASN A 238 -3.54 26.27 4.89
CA ASN A 238 -3.85 25.31 5.93
C ASN A 238 -3.97 23.89 5.38
N LEU A 239 -4.69 23.72 4.25
CA LEU A 239 -4.88 22.41 3.62
C LEU A 239 -3.55 21.85 3.11
N PHE A 240 -2.75 22.68 2.44
CA PHE A 240 -1.44 22.28 1.92
C PHE A 240 -0.50 21.83 3.06
N ALA A 241 -0.29 22.67 4.07
CA ALA A 241 0.62 22.34 5.17
C ALA A 241 0.17 21.11 5.98
N ALA A 242 -1.14 20.99 6.27
CA ALA A 242 -1.66 19.88 7.06
C ALA A 242 -1.63 18.55 6.29
N GLY A 243 -1.97 18.57 4.99
CA GLY A 243 -2.01 17.39 4.14
C GLY A 243 -0.62 16.84 3.79
N THR A 244 0.35 17.72 3.56
CA THR A 244 1.73 17.35 3.23
C THR A 244 2.45 16.70 4.41
N ASP A 245 2.69 17.45 5.48
CA ASP A 245 3.67 17.05 6.51
C ASP A 245 3.22 15.83 7.31
N THR A 246 1.93 15.75 7.66
CA THR A 246 1.44 14.65 8.51
C THR A 246 1.41 13.32 7.75
N THR A 247 0.98 13.33 6.50
CA THR A 247 0.92 12.13 5.65
C THR A 247 2.32 11.67 5.27
N SER A 248 3.19 12.58 4.84
CA SER A 248 4.57 12.24 4.48
C SER A 248 5.36 11.72 5.68
N THR A 249 5.18 12.33 6.86
CA THR A 249 5.81 11.86 8.10
C THR A 249 5.38 10.44 8.45
N THR A 250 4.08 10.15 8.30
CA THR A 250 3.55 8.81 8.55
C THR A 250 4.13 7.80 7.55
N LEU A 251 4.20 8.13 6.25
CA LEU A 251 4.83 7.27 5.24
C LEU A 251 6.31 7.03 5.54
N ARG A 252 7.06 8.05 5.99
CA ARG A 252 8.46 7.90 6.40
C ARG A 252 8.60 6.95 7.58
N TRP A 253 7.71 7.02 8.56
CA TRP A 253 7.65 6.04 9.65
C TRP A 253 7.31 4.65 9.13
N CYS A 254 6.38 4.50 8.19
CA CYS A 254 6.07 3.21 7.57
C CYS A 254 7.34 2.60 6.96
N LEU A 255 8.06 3.34 6.12
CA LEU A 255 9.28 2.84 5.47
C LEU A 255 10.37 2.50 6.49
N LEU A 256 10.60 3.36 7.48
CA LEU A 256 11.59 3.13 8.53
C LEU A 256 11.28 1.88 9.36
N LEU A 257 10.00 1.67 9.71
CA LEU A 257 9.57 0.49 10.46
C LEU A 257 9.63 -0.78 9.62
N MET A 258 9.36 -0.71 8.30
CA MET A 258 9.53 -1.86 7.40
C MET A 258 11.00 -2.27 7.27
N ALA A 259 11.90 -1.29 7.15
CA ALA A 259 13.35 -1.55 7.14
C ALA A 259 13.86 -2.07 8.49
N LYS A 260 13.28 -1.63 9.62
CA LYS A 260 13.65 -2.09 10.96
C LYS A 260 13.11 -3.48 11.31
N TYR A 261 11.94 -3.85 10.78
CA TYR A 261 11.27 -5.11 11.06
C TYR A 261 11.05 -5.90 9.76
N PRO A 262 12.10 -6.50 9.17
CA PRO A 262 12.03 -7.19 7.89
C PRO A 262 11.01 -8.34 7.88
N GLN A 263 10.76 -8.99 9.03
CA GLN A 263 9.72 -10.00 9.18
C GLN A 263 8.30 -9.46 9.00
N VAL A 264 8.05 -8.20 9.38
CA VAL A 264 6.76 -7.54 9.17
C VAL A 264 6.62 -7.19 7.70
N GLN A 265 7.67 -6.60 7.11
CA GLN A 265 7.73 -6.27 5.69
C GLN A 265 7.50 -7.51 4.81
N GLU A 266 8.14 -8.64 5.13
CA GLU A 266 7.95 -9.93 4.42
C GLU A 266 6.49 -10.42 4.44
N ARG A 267 5.82 -10.29 5.59
CA ARG A 267 4.41 -10.68 5.70
C ARG A 267 3.48 -9.74 4.93
N VAL A 268 3.82 -8.45 4.84
CA VAL A 268 3.11 -7.50 3.98
C VAL A 268 3.31 -7.84 2.50
N HIS A 269 4.54 -8.14 2.07
CA HIS A 269 4.81 -8.58 0.68
C HIS A 269 3.97 -9.81 0.32
N LYS A 270 3.99 -10.87 1.16
CA LYS A 270 3.19 -12.08 0.92
C LYS A 270 1.70 -11.80 0.78
N GLU A 271 1.16 -10.91 1.62
CA GLU A 271 -0.26 -10.55 1.56
C GLU A 271 -0.57 -9.78 0.26
N ILE A 272 0.26 -8.80 -0.11
CA ILE A 272 0.14 -8.04 -1.36
C ILE A 272 0.24 -8.97 -2.58
N ASP A 273 1.23 -9.86 -2.62
CA ASP A 273 1.45 -10.78 -3.74
C ASP A 273 0.27 -11.75 -3.92
N SER A 274 -0.30 -12.23 -2.82
CA SER A 274 -1.42 -13.17 -2.86
C SER A 274 -2.75 -12.55 -3.31
N VAL A 275 -3.02 -11.30 -2.94
CA VAL A 275 -4.33 -10.63 -3.16
C VAL A 275 -4.31 -9.69 -4.38
N ILE A 276 -3.19 -9.00 -4.59
CA ILE A 276 -3.02 -8.02 -5.66
C ILE A 276 -2.16 -8.63 -6.77
N GLY A 277 -1.06 -9.30 -6.43
CA GLY A 277 -0.09 -9.78 -7.42
C GLY A 277 0.54 -8.61 -8.18
N ALA A 278 0.61 -8.70 -9.50
CA ALA A 278 1.26 -7.69 -10.34
C ALA A 278 0.35 -6.51 -10.77
N ARG A 279 -0.94 -6.51 -10.43
CA ARG A 279 -1.86 -5.43 -10.83
C ARG A 279 -1.66 -4.18 -9.97
N GLN A 280 -2.09 -3.02 -10.46
CA GLN A 280 -2.07 -1.78 -9.69
C GLN A 280 -2.92 -1.90 -8.40
N PRO A 281 -2.40 -1.55 -7.22
CA PRO A 281 -3.18 -1.48 -5.99
C PRO A 281 -4.29 -0.44 -6.08
N MET A 282 -5.48 -0.81 -5.61
CA MET A 282 -6.68 0.02 -5.56
C MET A 282 -7.23 0.07 -4.13
N LEU A 283 -7.98 1.12 -3.80
CA LEU A 283 -8.52 1.33 -2.45
C LEU A 283 -9.43 0.18 -1.99
N GLU A 284 -10.14 -0.44 -2.94
CA GLU A 284 -11.01 -1.58 -2.66
C GLU A 284 -10.27 -2.81 -2.13
N ASP A 285 -8.96 -2.91 -2.37
CA ASP A 285 -8.11 -4.00 -1.89
C ASP A 285 -7.91 -3.96 -0.38
N ARG A 286 -8.07 -2.79 0.24
CA ARG A 286 -7.85 -2.60 1.68
C ARG A 286 -8.66 -3.56 2.54
N LYS A 287 -9.86 -3.95 2.10
CA LYS A 287 -10.73 -4.91 2.82
C LYS A 287 -10.19 -6.34 2.81
N ASN A 288 -9.35 -6.67 1.82
CA ASN A 288 -8.76 -7.99 1.61
C ASN A 288 -7.29 -8.05 2.08
N LEU A 289 -6.75 -6.94 2.58
CA LEU A 289 -5.38 -6.84 3.11
C LEU A 289 -5.38 -6.50 4.62
N PRO A 290 -5.96 -7.36 5.49
CA PRO A 290 -6.10 -7.07 6.90
C PRO A 290 -4.76 -6.82 7.61
N TYR A 291 -3.68 -7.54 7.25
CA TYR A 291 -2.38 -7.39 7.89
C TYR A 291 -1.69 -6.09 7.48
N THR A 292 -1.70 -5.74 6.20
CA THR A 292 -1.20 -4.46 5.68
C THR A 292 -1.94 -3.29 6.33
N ASN A 293 -3.27 -3.40 6.44
CA ASN A 293 -4.07 -2.38 7.09
C ASN A 293 -3.73 -2.26 8.58
N ALA A 294 -3.49 -3.38 9.27
CA ALA A 294 -3.03 -3.40 10.66
C ALA A 294 -1.63 -2.76 10.83
N VAL A 295 -0.71 -3.00 9.91
CA VAL A 295 0.64 -2.40 9.89
C VAL A 295 0.57 -0.88 9.73
N ILE A 296 -0.27 -0.37 8.83
CA ILE A 296 -0.46 1.08 8.66
C ILE A 296 -1.03 1.69 9.95
N HIS A 297 -2.05 1.07 10.55
CA HIS A 297 -2.67 1.57 11.78
C HIS A 297 -1.70 1.54 12.97
N GLU A 298 -0.94 0.45 13.12
CA GLU A 298 0.07 0.34 14.17
C GLU A 298 1.20 1.35 13.98
N THR A 299 1.58 1.62 12.73
CA THR A 299 2.54 2.69 12.41
C THR A 299 2.01 4.03 12.88
N GLN A 300 0.76 4.38 12.57
CA GLN A 300 0.15 5.64 13.03
C GLN A 300 0.08 5.74 14.56
N ARG A 301 -0.26 4.63 15.24
CA ARG A 301 -0.35 4.57 16.70
C ARG A 301 1.01 4.81 17.36
N LEU A 302 2.05 4.11 16.89
CA LEU A 302 3.40 4.18 17.47
C LEU A 302 4.12 5.47 17.08
N ALA A 303 4.05 5.88 15.82
CA ALA A 303 4.65 7.12 15.34
C ALA A 303 4.06 8.35 16.05
N ASN A 304 2.76 8.30 16.39
CA ASN A 304 2.07 9.31 17.17
C ASN A 304 2.39 10.74 16.69
N VAL A 305 2.21 10.97 15.39
CA VAL A 305 2.74 12.14 14.66
C VAL A 305 2.33 13.48 15.30
N VAL A 306 1.15 13.56 15.92
CA VAL A 306 0.63 14.78 16.58
C VAL A 306 0.30 14.48 18.06
N PRO A 307 1.31 14.39 18.94
CA PRO A 307 1.18 13.79 20.27
C PRO A 307 0.27 14.55 21.24
N MET A 308 0.21 15.88 21.12
CA MET A 308 -0.60 16.77 21.97
C MET A 308 -1.89 17.22 21.28
N SER A 309 -2.27 16.58 20.16
CA SER A 309 -3.27 17.12 19.24
C SER A 309 -2.93 18.58 18.88
N ILE A 310 -3.94 19.38 18.57
CA ILE A 310 -3.81 20.84 18.43
C ILE A 310 -4.61 21.49 19.58
N PRO A 311 -4.10 22.54 20.26
CA PRO A 311 -4.73 23.12 21.45
C PRO A 311 -6.23 23.44 21.33
N HIS A 312 -7.04 23.01 22.27
CA HIS A 312 -8.46 23.36 22.37
C HIS A 312 -8.66 24.50 23.40
N THR A 313 -9.82 25.14 23.37
CA THR A 313 -10.27 26.05 24.44
C THR A 313 -11.74 25.79 24.77
N THR A 314 -12.13 26.07 26.00
CA THR A 314 -13.51 25.91 26.47
C THR A 314 -14.41 27.03 25.94
N SER A 315 -15.54 26.68 25.33
CA SER A 315 -16.49 27.66 24.76
C SER A 315 -17.39 28.30 25.82
N CYS A 316 -17.60 27.63 26.95
CA CYS A 316 -18.34 28.07 28.12
C CYS A 316 -17.69 27.54 29.41
N ASP A 317 -18.17 28.02 30.56
CA ASP A 317 -17.80 27.44 31.85
C ASP A 317 -18.34 25.99 31.91
N VAL A 318 -17.48 25.04 32.29
CA VAL A 318 -17.82 23.61 32.28
C VAL A 318 -17.41 22.94 33.59
N LYS A 319 -18.32 22.12 34.15
CA LYS A 319 -17.98 21.13 35.18
C LYS A 319 -17.62 19.82 34.50
N PHE A 320 -16.36 19.42 34.57
CA PHE A 320 -15.83 18.23 33.91
C PHE A 320 -15.10 17.35 34.93
N GLN A 321 -15.56 16.10 35.09
CA GLN A 321 -15.05 15.14 36.09
C GLN A 321 -14.91 15.74 37.51
N GLY A 322 -15.90 16.54 37.92
CA GLY A 322 -15.90 17.22 39.23
C GLY A 322 -15.11 18.52 39.29
N PHE A 323 -14.29 18.84 38.27
CA PHE A 323 -13.51 20.07 38.21
C PHE A 323 -14.28 21.18 37.47
N PHE A 324 -14.18 22.40 37.99
CA PHE A 324 -14.68 23.60 37.31
C PHE A 324 -13.59 24.17 36.39
N ILE A 325 -13.89 24.25 35.09
CA ILE A 325 -13.01 24.83 34.07
C ILE A 325 -13.71 26.07 33.50
N LYS A 326 -13.08 27.23 33.69
CA LYS A 326 -13.61 28.52 33.22
C LYS A 326 -13.54 28.61 31.69
N LYS A 327 -14.53 29.23 31.07
CA LYS A 327 -14.57 29.60 29.65
C LYS A 327 -13.26 30.23 29.21
N GLY A 328 -12.79 29.85 28.02
CA GLY A 328 -11.55 30.36 27.43
C GLY A 328 -10.28 29.70 27.98
N THR A 329 -10.39 28.76 28.94
CA THR A 329 -9.23 27.99 29.40
C THR A 329 -8.73 27.08 28.29
N CYS A 330 -7.42 27.13 28.03
CA CYS A 330 -6.74 26.26 27.07
C CYS A 330 -6.73 24.80 27.58
N VAL A 331 -6.97 23.86 26.67
CA VAL A 331 -7.08 22.43 26.94
C VAL A 331 -6.22 21.66 25.95
N PHE A 332 -5.34 20.80 26.45
CA PHE A 332 -4.52 19.89 25.65
C PHE A 332 -5.06 18.45 25.79
N PRO A 333 -5.69 17.90 24.74
CA PRO A 333 -5.96 16.47 24.64
C PRO A 333 -4.64 15.74 24.36
N LEU A 334 -4.09 15.04 25.36
CA LEU A 334 -2.81 14.34 25.23
C LEU A 334 -3.02 12.99 24.53
N LEU A 335 -3.02 12.99 23.19
CA LEU A 335 -3.22 11.79 22.38
C LEU A 335 -2.18 10.70 22.65
N THR A 336 -0.93 11.07 22.99
CA THR A 336 0.09 10.10 23.43
C THR A 336 -0.41 9.21 24.57
N SER A 337 -1.13 9.79 25.52
CA SER A 337 -1.64 9.02 26.67
C SER A 337 -2.81 8.10 26.32
N VAL A 338 -3.46 8.32 25.18
CA VAL A 338 -4.52 7.46 24.63
C VAL A 338 -3.91 6.31 23.82
N LEU A 339 -2.93 6.63 22.98
CA LEU A 339 -2.29 5.66 22.08
C LEU A 339 -1.31 4.73 22.81
N TYR A 340 -0.87 5.12 24.02
CA TYR A 340 -0.07 4.32 24.95
C TYR A 340 -0.83 3.93 26.22
N ASP A 341 -2.15 3.99 26.21
CA ASP A 341 -2.97 3.57 27.35
C ASP A 341 -2.86 2.05 27.56
N GLU A 342 -2.22 1.61 28.63
CA GLU A 342 -2.02 0.19 28.98
C GLU A 342 -3.35 -0.56 29.20
N SER A 343 -4.46 0.16 29.40
CA SER A 343 -5.79 -0.47 29.49
C SER A 343 -6.42 -0.78 28.13
N GLU A 344 -5.94 -0.16 27.05
CA GLU A 344 -6.49 -0.30 25.69
C GLU A 344 -5.54 -1.07 24.76
N TRP A 345 -4.24 -1.07 25.05
CA TRP A 345 -3.20 -1.69 24.24
C TRP A 345 -2.37 -2.68 25.09
N GLU A 346 -2.21 -3.90 24.61
CA GLU A 346 -1.47 -4.96 25.32
C GLU A 346 0.03 -4.64 25.44
N SER A 347 0.65 -4.19 24.34
CA SER A 347 2.09 -3.86 24.29
C SER A 347 2.33 -2.44 23.73
N PRO A 348 1.88 -1.38 24.43
CA PRO A 348 1.76 -0.02 23.88
C PRO A 348 3.08 0.59 23.40
N HIS A 349 4.20 0.17 23.97
CA HIS A 349 5.53 0.72 23.65
C HIS A 349 6.28 -0.08 22.56
N THR A 350 5.68 -1.14 22.03
CA THR A 350 6.27 -1.98 20.99
C THR A 350 5.52 -1.80 19.68
N PHE A 351 6.20 -2.01 18.56
CA PHE A 351 5.56 -2.07 17.25
C PHE A 351 4.93 -3.46 17.08
N ASN A 352 3.61 -3.55 17.24
CA ASN A 352 2.89 -4.82 17.18
C ASN A 352 1.61 -4.70 16.33
N PRO A 353 1.65 -5.09 15.03
CA PRO A 353 0.47 -5.07 14.18
C PRO A 353 -0.70 -5.92 14.70
N ALA A 354 -0.46 -6.91 15.57
CA ALA A 354 -1.51 -7.75 16.13
C ALA A 354 -2.51 -6.96 16.99
N HIS A 355 -2.18 -5.75 17.46
CA HIS A 355 -3.12 -4.86 18.14
C HIS A 355 -4.40 -4.57 17.33
N PHE A 356 -4.32 -4.67 16.01
CA PHE A 356 -5.41 -4.40 15.07
C PHE A 356 -5.95 -5.66 14.39
N LEU A 357 -5.64 -6.85 14.92
CA LEU A 357 -6.10 -8.13 14.38
C LEU A 357 -6.90 -8.89 15.44
N ASP A 358 -7.95 -9.58 15.01
CA ASP A 358 -8.61 -10.59 15.85
C ASP A 358 -7.90 -11.96 15.77
N GLU A 359 -8.39 -12.93 16.53
CA GLU A 359 -7.86 -14.31 16.55
C GLU A 359 -7.93 -15.01 15.18
N GLN A 360 -8.81 -14.54 14.29
CA GLN A 360 -8.95 -15.05 12.92
C GLN A 360 -8.09 -14.28 11.91
N GLY A 361 -7.30 -13.30 12.35
CA GLY A 361 -6.45 -12.47 11.50
C GLY A 361 -7.20 -11.41 10.70
N ARG A 362 -8.45 -11.09 11.05
CA ARG A 362 -9.22 -10.01 10.42
C ARG A 362 -8.88 -8.68 11.08
N PHE A 363 -8.92 -7.61 10.29
CA PHE A 363 -8.67 -6.27 10.80
C PHE A 363 -9.79 -5.79 11.73
N VAL A 364 -9.42 -5.32 12.92
CA VAL A 364 -10.33 -4.73 13.91
C VAL A 364 -9.84 -3.35 14.31
N LYS A 365 -10.68 -2.34 14.06
CA LYS A 365 -10.41 -0.97 14.53
C LYS A 365 -10.74 -0.86 16.01
N LYS A 366 -9.77 -0.39 16.81
CA LYS A 366 -9.97 -0.03 18.22
C LYS A 366 -10.52 1.39 18.36
N ASP A 367 -11.42 1.64 19.31
CA ASP A 367 -11.94 2.99 19.56
C ASP A 367 -10.86 3.93 20.13
N ALA A 368 -9.87 3.40 20.85
CA ALA A 368 -8.72 4.16 21.35
C ALA A 368 -7.76 4.62 20.23
N PHE A 369 -7.97 4.19 18.98
CA PHE A 369 -7.23 4.67 17.83
C PHE A 369 -7.67 6.09 17.42
N MET A 370 -7.17 7.10 18.14
CA MET A 370 -7.55 8.51 18.01
C MET A 370 -6.46 9.39 17.36
N VAL A 371 -5.68 8.84 16.41
CA VAL A 371 -4.57 9.55 15.74
C VAL A 371 -5.02 10.78 14.94
N PHE A 372 -6.30 10.85 14.57
CA PHE A 372 -6.93 11.98 13.87
C PHE A 372 -7.74 12.90 14.80
N SER A 373 -7.52 12.83 16.12
CA SER A 373 -8.37 13.44 17.14
C SER A 373 -9.81 12.90 17.08
N ALA A 374 -10.75 13.57 17.76
CA ALA A 374 -12.17 13.22 17.72
C ALA A 374 -13.08 14.46 17.89
N GLY A 375 -14.37 14.26 17.68
CA GLY A 375 -15.39 15.28 17.88
C GLY A 375 -15.44 16.34 16.79
N ARG A 376 -15.91 17.54 17.13
CA ARG A 376 -16.13 18.65 16.18
C ARG A 376 -14.87 19.05 15.40
N ARG A 377 -13.69 18.87 16.00
CA ARG A 377 -12.36 19.22 15.43
C ARG A 377 -11.58 18.02 14.91
N GLN A 378 -12.22 16.86 14.74
CA GLN A 378 -11.61 15.71 14.08
C GLN A 378 -11.02 16.09 12.71
N CYS A 379 -9.91 15.45 12.36
CA CYS A 379 -9.16 15.76 11.15
C CYS A 379 -10.08 15.86 9.92
N LEU A 380 -9.99 16.98 9.21
CA LEU A 380 -10.78 17.22 8.01
C LEU A 380 -10.38 16.29 6.87
N GLY A 381 -9.08 15.96 6.77
CA GLY A 381 -8.52 15.11 5.72
C GLY A 381 -8.39 13.63 6.08
N GLU A 382 -9.04 13.13 7.14
CA GLU A 382 -8.86 11.74 7.59
C GLU A 382 -9.10 10.71 6.47
N SER A 383 -10.17 10.88 5.70
CA SER A 383 -10.50 9.96 4.60
C SER A 383 -9.43 9.96 3.51
N LEU A 384 -8.92 11.15 3.15
CA LEU A 384 -7.87 11.30 2.14
C LEU A 384 -6.55 10.70 2.64
N ALA A 385 -6.13 11.05 3.86
CA ALA A 385 -4.90 10.53 4.45
C ALA A 385 -4.92 8.99 4.51
N LYS A 386 -6.04 8.36 4.87
CA LYS A 386 -6.15 6.89 4.85
C LYS A 386 -6.00 6.29 3.46
N MET A 387 -6.47 6.97 2.42
CA MET A 387 -6.30 6.53 1.03
C MET A 387 -4.84 6.68 0.59
N GLU A 388 -4.24 7.84 0.84
CA GLU A 388 -2.83 8.12 0.54
C GLU A 388 -1.91 7.11 1.22
N LEU A 389 -2.07 6.93 2.53
CA LEU A 389 -1.26 5.98 3.30
C LEU A 389 -1.36 4.57 2.74
N PHE A 390 -2.57 4.11 2.43
CA PHE A 390 -2.76 2.77 1.89
C PHE A 390 -2.13 2.62 0.50
N LEU A 391 -2.52 3.47 -0.45
CA LEU A 391 -2.12 3.36 -1.86
C LEU A 391 -0.61 3.59 -2.04
N PHE A 392 -0.02 4.59 -1.39
CA PHE A 392 1.43 4.78 -1.43
C PHE A 392 2.14 3.60 -0.78
N PHE A 393 1.74 3.16 0.40
CA PHE A 393 2.42 2.07 1.10
C PHE A 393 2.36 0.75 0.33
N THR A 394 1.19 0.36 -0.19
CA THR A 394 1.06 -0.87 -0.98
C THR A 394 1.78 -0.77 -2.31
N THR A 395 1.72 0.38 -3.00
CA THR A 395 2.42 0.54 -4.29
C THR A 395 3.94 0.47 -4.09
N LEU A 396 4.46 1.08 -3.03
CA LEU A 396 5.88 1.04 -2.73
C LEU A 396 6.34 -0.37 -2.36
N LEU A 397 5.65 -1.07 -1.45
CA LEU A 397 6.03 -2.44 -1.06
C LEU A 397 5.73 -3.49 -2.12
N GLN A 398 4.83 -3.24 -3.08
CA GLN A 398 4.67 -4.13 -4.21
C GLN A 398 5.92 -4.18 -5.11
N HIS A 399 6.67 -3.07 -5.19
CA HIS A 399 7.78 -2.93 -6.13
C HIS A 399 9.15 -2.98 -5.47
N PHE A 400 9.25 -2.56 -4.20
CA PHE A 400 10.52 -2.40 -3.51
C PHE A 400 10.53 -3.09 -2.16
N ARG A 401 11.68 -3.65 -1.82
CA ARG A 401 12.09 -3.97 -0.47
C ARG A 401 12.91 -2.82 0.10
N PHE A 402 12.54 -2.32 1.26
CA PHE A 402 13.28 -1.26 1.96
C PHE A 402 14.24 -1.86 2.97
N THR A 403 15.52 -1.50 2.87
CA THR A 403 16.61 -2.00 3.72
C THR A 403 17.42 -0.84 4.32
N PRO A 404 18.12 -1.07 5.45
CA PRO A 404 19.10 -0.12 5.95
C PRO A 404 20.24 0.11 4.93
N PRO A 405 20.96 1.24 5.00
CA PRO A 405 22.15 1.46 4.18
C PRO A 405 23.24 0.38 4.42
N PRO A 406 24.10 0.10 3.42
CA PRO A 406 25.20 -0.85 3.60
C PRO A 406 26.04 -0.54 4.83
N GLY A 407 26.27 -1.55 5.69
CA GLY A 407 27.02 -1.40 6.93
C GLY A 407 26.20 -0.95 8.14
N VAL A 408 24.89 -0.72 7.98
CA VAL A 408 23.94 -0.46 9.08
C VAL A 408 23.05 -1.69 9.25
N SER A 409 22.92 -2.19 10.48
CA SER A 409 21.97 -3.26 10.82
C SER A 409 20.58 -2.69 11.12
N GLU A 410 19.54 -3.53 11.02
CA GLU A 410 18.16 -3.16 11.32
C GLU A 410 18.00 -2.65 12.76
N GLU A 411 18.74 -3.23 13.71
CA GLU A 411 18.75 -2.82 15.11
C GLU A 411 19.26 -1.38 15.30
N GLN A 412 20.22 -0.95 14.48
CA GLN A 412 20.84 0.38 14.53
C GLN A 412 19.95 1.51 13.98
N LEU A 413 18.84 1.19 13.31
CA LEU A 413 17.89 2.21 12.87
C LEU A 413 17.23 2.91 14.07
N ASP A 414 17.50 4.21 14.22
CA ASP A 414 16.98 5.02 15.33
C ASP A 414 15.48 5.35 15.14
N LEU A 415 14.67 4.99 16.13
CA LEU A 415 13.25 5.31 16.20
C LEU A 415 12.96 6.56 17.05
N THR A 416 13.99 7.30 17.46
CA THR A 416 13.81 8.56 18.19
C THR A 416 13.27 9.63 17.25
N PRO A 417 12.12 10.26 17.57
CA PRO A 417 11.57 11.31 16.74
C PRO A 417 12.42 12.59 16.85
N ALA A 418 12.54 13.31 15.73
CA ALA A 418 13.12 14.64 15.69
C ALA A 418 12.23 15.65 16.45
N VAL A 419 12.88 16.68 17.00
CA VAL A 419 12.17 17.80 17.65
C VAL A 419 11.41 18.62 16.61
N GLY A 420 10.11 18.78 16.82
CA GLY A 420 9.22 19.52 15.92
C GLY A 420 7.79 19.62 16.45
N PHE A 421 6.93 20.32 15.72
CA PHE A 421 5.49 20.35 16.02
C PHE A 421 4.84 18.99 15.77
N THR A 422 5.30 18.29 14.73
CA THR A 422 5.00 16.89 14.42
C THR A 422 6.20 16.00 14.72
N LEU A 423 5.96 14.77 15.17
CA LEU A 423 7.01 13.79 15.47
C LEU A 423 7.50 13.13 14.19
N ASN A 424 8.41 13.82 13.50
CA ASN A 424 9.12 13.30 12.35
C ASN A 424 10.16 12.25 12.77
N PRO A 425 10.42 11.20 11.96
CA PRO A 425 11.59 10.37 12.21
C PRO A 425 12.86 11.21 12.04
N SER A 426 13.88 10.92 12.84
CA SER A 426 15.19 11.55 12.72
C SER A 426 15.73 11.38 11.29
N PRO A 427 16.53 12.34 10.77
CA PRO A 427 17.12 12.24 9.44
C PRO A 427 17.83 10.90 9.27
N HIS A 428 17.42 10.13 8.27
CA HIS A 428 17.91 8.79 8.00
C HIS A 428 17.94 8.54 6.50
N LYS A 429 18.70 7.53 6.09
CA LYS A 429 18.71 7.02 4.72
C LYS A 429 18.22 5.58 4.71
N LEU A 430 17.52 5.19 3.66
CA LEU A 430 17.16 3.80 3.36
C LEU A 430 17.58 3.47 1.93
N CYS A 431 17.72 2.19 1.64
CA CYS A 431 17.80 1.68 0.27
C CYS A 431 16.41 1.18 -0.15
N ALA A 432 16.05 1.40 -1.42
CA ALA A 432 14.88 0.80 -2.05
C ALA A 432 15.39 -0.16 -3.12
N GLU A 433 15.41 -1.44 -2.79
CA GLU A 433 15.82 -2.52 -3.69
C GLU A 433 14.59 -2.97 -4.46
N GLU A 434 14.63 -2.97 -5.79
CA GLU A 434 13.57 -3.59 -6.58
C GLU A 434 13.44 -5.06 -6.17
N ASN A 435 12.21 -5.55 -6.01
CA ASN A 435 11.98 -6.96 -5.72
C ASN A 435 12.71 -7.80 -6.78
N GLU A 436 13.72 -8.57 -6.35
CA GLU A 436 14.62 -9.28 -7.26
C GLU A 436 13.82 -10.23 -8.15
N GLU A 437 13.57 -9.82 -9.40
CA GLU A 437 13.10 -10.74 -10.41
C GLU A 437 14.20 -11.77 -10.66
N PRO A 438 13.85 -13.05 -10.88
CA PRO A 438 14.85 -14.04 -11.22
C PRO A 438 15.63 -13.57 -12.45
N PRO A 439 16.97 -13.60 -12.41
CA PRO A 439 17.83 -13.06 -13.47
C PRO A 439 17.52 -13.73 -14.81
N GLY A 440 17.81 -13.09 -15.93
CA GLY A 440 17.50 -13.68 -17.23
C GLY A 440 18.11 -12.95 -18.42
N PRO A 441 18.12 -13.57 -19.60
CA PRO A 441 18.54 -12.89 -20.82
C PRO A 441 17.55 -11.80 -21.22
N LYS A 442 18.06 -10.65 -21.68
CA LYS A 442 17.21 -9.52 -22.11
C LYS A 442 16.29 -9.95 -23.27
N PRO A 443 14.97 -9.71 -23.18
CA PRO A 443 14.03 -10.07 -24.24
C PRO A 443 14.13 -9.10 -25.43
N LEU A 444 13.86 -9.62 -26.63
CA LEU A 444 13.63 -8.80 -27.82
C LEU A 444 12.18 -8.29 -27.84
N PRO A 445 11.92 -7.09 -28.40
CA PRO A 445 10.55 -6.59 -28.56
C PRO A 445 9.68 -7.61 -29.30
N ILE A 446 8.47 -7.86 -28.78
CA ILE A 446 7.44 -8.77 -29.33
C ILE A 446 7.82 -10.26 -29.27
N LEU A 447 9.04 -10.64 -29.64
CA LEU A 447 9.50 -12.03 -29.74
C LEU A 447 10.02 -12.62 -28.42
N GLY A 448 10.32 -11.78 -27.42
CA GLY A 448 10.90 -12.24 -26.17
C GLY A 448 12.28 -12.87 -26.38
N ASN A 449 12.52 -14.05 -25.80
CA ASN A 449 13.75 -14.81 -25.94
C ASN A 449 13.66 -15.93 -26.99
N MET A 450 12.63 -15.96 -27.85
CA MET A 450 12.45 -17.05 -28.83
C MET A 450 13.66 -17.25 -29.76
N LEU A 451 14.32 -16.16 -30.19
CA LEU A 451 15.54 -16.26 -31.03
C LEU A 451 16.78 -16.74 -30.26
N GLN A 452 16.74 -16.69 -28.93
CA GLN A 452 17.80 -17.14 -28.05
C GLN A 452 17.58 -18.60 -27.59
N LEU A 453 16.42 -19.19 -27.92
CA LEU A 453 16.04 -20.56 -27.56
C LEU A 453 16.07 -21.46 -28.80
N ASN A 454 16.58 -22.68 -28.64
CA ASN A 454 16.38 -23.70 -29.65
C ASN A 454 14.94 -24.23 -29.56
N LEU A 455 14.04 -23.68 -30.37
CA LEU A 455 12.60 -24.06 -30.34
C LEU A 455 12.34 -25.55 -30.60
N LYS A 456 13.26 -26.28 -31.24
CA LYS A 456 13.13 -27.75 -31.41
C LYS A 456 13.50 -28.51 -30.13
N ARG A 457 14.38 -27.95 -29.29
CA ARG A 457 14.89 -28.56 -28.06
C ARG A 457 15.10 -27.50 -26.97
N PRO A 458 14.02 -26.82 -26.52
CA PRO A 458 14.15 -25.68 -25.61
C PRO A 458 14.75 -26.08 -24.26
N TYR A 459 14.47 -27.30 -23.80
CA TYR A 459 15.00 -27.85 -22.55
C TYR A 459 16.54 -27.84 -22.48
N LEU A 460 17.24 -28.06 -23.61
CA LEU A 460 18.71 -28.00 -23.63
C LEU A 460 19.21 -26.59 -23.41
N THR A 461 18.66 -25.62 -24.15
CA THR A 461 19.04 -24.21 -24.02
C THR A 461 18.69 -23.66 -22.63
N LEU A 462 17.55 -24.08 -22.05
CA LEU A 462 17.19 -23.73 -20.69
C LEU A 462 18.16 -24.31 -19.65
N CYS A 463 18.63 -25.55 -19.82
CA CYS A 463 19.68 -26.12 -18.96
C CYS A 463 21.04 -25.42 -19.13
N GLU A 464 21.36 -24.90 -20.31
CA GLU A 464 22.56 -24.08 -20.50
C GLU A 464 22.41 -22.70 -19.84
N MET A 465 21.25 -22.07 -19.99
CA MET A 465 20.91 -20.81 -19.34
C MET A 465 20.93 -20.94 -17.82
N SER A 466 20.51 -22.07 -17.23
CA SER A 466 20.58 -22.28 -15.78
C SER A 466 22.01 -22.30 -15.25
N LYS A 467 23.00 -22.71 -16.07
CA LYS A 467 24.42 -22.61 -15.68
C LYS A 467 24.91 -21.17 -15.65
N LYS A 468 24.28 -20.27 -16.42
CA LYS A 468 24.66 -18.86 -16.55
C LYS A 468 23.91 -17.95 -15.58
N TYR A 469 22.61 -18.18 -15.38
CA TYR A 469 21.73 -17.32 -14.60
C TYR A 469 21.35 -17.92 -13.23
N GLY A 470 21.75 -19.16 -12.95
CA GLY A 470 21.45 -19.86 -11.70
C GLY A 470 20.23 -20.77 -11.81
N SER A 471 19.83 -21.33 -10.68
CA SER A 471 18.77 -22.34 -10.59
C SER A 471 17.35 -21.78 -10.72
N VAL A 472 17.17 -20.47 -10.60
CA VAL A 472 15.91 -19.75 -10.82
C VAL A 472 16.21 -18.58 -11.75
N PHE A 473 15.59 -18.56 -12.93
CA PHE A 473 15.84 -17.52 -13.92
C PHE A 473 14.59 -17.25 -14.78
N THR A 474 14.52 -16.08 -15.39
CA THR A 474 13.37 -15.64 -16.20
C THR A 474 13.67 -15.74 -17.69
N VAL A 475 12.71 -16.21 -18.48
CA VAL A 475 12.68 -16.13 -19.95
C VAL A 475 11.31 -15.67 -20.43
N TYR A 476 11.25 -15.17 -21.66
CA TYR A 476 10.04 -14.66 -22.31
C TYR A 476 9.75 -15.47 -23.58
N PHE A 477 8.57 -16.09 -23.65
CA PHE A 477 8.06 -16.73 -24.86
C PHE A 477 7.07 -15.76 -25.53
N GLY A 478 7.57 -14.96 -26.49
CA GLY A 478 6.81 -13.83 -27.02
C GLY A 478 6.51 -12.79 -25.92
N PRO A 479 5.25 -12.38 -25.71
CA PRO A 479 4.86 -11.48 -24.62
C PRO A 479 4.76 -12.18 -23.25
N LYS A 480 4.83 -13.51 -23.20
CA LYS A 480 4.59 -14.29 -21.99
C LYS A 480 5.88 -14.46 -21.18
N LYS A 481 5.90 -13.93 -19.96
CA LYS A 481 6.98 -14.14 -18.98
C LYS A 481 6.88 -15.53 -18.35
N VAL A 482 8.00 -16.24 -18.27
CA VAL A 482 8.10 -17.59 -17.71
C VAL A 482 9.31 -17.67 -16.78
N VAL A 483 9.09 -18.14 -15.55
CA VAL A 483 10.16 -18.43 -14.59
C VAL A 483 10.54 -19.91 -14.72
N VAL A 484 11.83 -20.18 -14.86
CA VAL A 484 12.38 -21.52 -15.04
C VAL A 484 13.08 -21.94 -13.76
N LEU A 485 12.65 -23.08 -13.23
CA LEU A 485 13.24 -23.74 -12.08
C LEU A 485 14.12 -24.89 -12.57
N ALA A 486 15.42 -24.80 -12.31
CA ALA A 486 16.41 -25.74 -12.80
C ALA A 486 17.21 -26.37 -11.65
N GLY A 487 17.39 -27.69 -11.71
CA GLY A 487 18.14 -28.46 -10.72
C GLY A 487 17.27 -29.06 -9.62
N TYR A 488 17.73 -30.18 -9.08
CA TYR A 488 16.94 -31.01 -8.16
C TYR A 488 16.51 -30.26 -6.89
N GLN A 489 17.41 -29.51 -6.25
CA GLN A 489 17.11 -28.82 -4.99
C GLN A 489 16.00 -27.79 -5.18
N THR A 490 16.11 -26.94 -6.20
CA THR A 490 15.11 -25.89 -6.51
C THR A 490 13.77 -26.49 -6.92
N VAL A 491 13.77 -27.49 -7.80
CA VAL A 491 12.53 -28.15 -8.24
C VAL A 491 11.85 -28.88 -7.08
N LYS A 492 12.61 -29.55 -6.22
CA LYS A 492 12.08 -30.19 -5.00
C LYS A 492 11.51 -29.14 -4.05
N GLN A 493 12.22 -28.04 -3.82
CA GLN A 493 11.73 -26.97 -2.96
C GLN A 493 10.38 -26.45 -3.46
N ALA A 494 10.27 -26.10 -4.74
CA ALA A 494 9.02 -25.58 -5.30
C ALA A 494 7.89 -26.63 -5.34
N LEU A 495 8.12 -27.80 -5.92
CA LEU A 495 7.05 -28.77 -6.19
C LEU A 495 6.72 -29.70 -5.01
N VAL A 496 7.56 -29.74 -3.98
CA VAL A 496 7.33 -30.58 -2.78
C VAL A 496 7.15 -29.73 -1.53
N ASN A 497 8.06 -28.79 -1.26
CA ASN A 497 7.98 -27.99 -0.02
C ASN A 497 6.93 -26.87 -0.13
N TYR A 498 6.68 -26.35 -1.34
CA TYR A 498 5.68 -25.31 -1.65
C TYR A 498 4.61 -25.83 -2.63
N ALA A 499 4.17 -27.07 -2.42
CA ALA A 499 3.29 -27.77 -3.35
C ALA A 499 1.90 -27.13 -3.50
N GLU A 500 1.42 -26.36 -2.51
CA GLU A 500 0.16 -25.64 -2.62
C GLU A 500 0.30 -24.41 -3.52
N GLU A 501 1.40 -23.68 -3.38
CA GLU A 501 1.70 -22.46 -4.14
C GLU A 501 2.05 -22.78 -5.61
N PHE A 502 2.77 -23.87 -5.85
CA PHE A 502 3.19 -24.31 -7.20
C PHE A 502 2.29 -25.40 -7.81
N GLY A 503 1.16 -25.71 -7.17
CA GLY A 503 0.29 -26.84 -7.57
C GLY A 503 -0.51 -26.60 -8.85
N ASN A 504 -0.79 -25.34 -9.20
CA ASN A 504 -1.57 -24.99 -10.39
C ASN A 504 -0.73 -25.06 -11.67
N ARG A 505 -1.37 -25.43 -12.78
CA ARG A 505 -0.76 -25.51 -14.11
C ARG A 505 -1.21 -24.35 -14.98
N ASP A 506 -0.30 -23.81 -15.76
CA ASP A 506 -0.62 -22.90 -16.86
C ASP A 506 -1.18 -23.71 -18.04
N ILE A 507 -2.49 -23.57 -18.28
CA ILE A 507 -3.21 -24.33 -19.32
C ILE A 507 -3.19 -23.50 -20.61
N THR A 508 -2.47 -23.97 -21.63
CA THR A 508 -2.40 -23.27 -22.93
C THR A 508 -3.76 -23.32 -23.65
N PRO A 509 -4.06 -22.35 -24.54
CA PRO A 509 -5.35 -22.28 -25.24
C PRO A 509 -5.76 -23.58 -25.92
N ILE A 510 -4.80 -24.28 -26.56
CA ILE A 510 -5.07 -25.57 -27.21
C ILE A 510 -5.56 -26.64 -26.23
N PHE A 511 -4.97 -26.75 -25.04
CA PHE A 511 -5.40 -27.72 -24.03
C PHE A 511 -6.71 -27.31 -23.36
N PHE A 512 -6.96 -26.01 -23.23
CA PHE A 512 -8.24 -25.50 -22.78
C PHE A 512 -9.35 -25.79 -23.79
N ASP A 513 -9.10 -25.62 -25.09
CA ASP A 513 -10.11 -25.91 -26.11
C ASP A 513 -10.45 -27.38 -26.22
N LEU A 514 -9.47 -28.27 -26.02
CA LEU A 514 -9.67 -29.71 -26.02
C LEU A 514 -10.48 -30.21 -24.81
N ASN A 515 -10.24 -29.67 -23.61
CA ASN A 515 -10.80 -30.22 -22.36
C ASN A 515 -11.83 -29.31 -21.69
N LYS A 516 -11.93 -28.04 -22.09
CA LYS A 516 -12.78 -27.00 -21.49
C LYS A 516 -12.66 -26.92 -19.96
N GLY A 517 -11.46 -27.19 -19.42
CA GLY A 517 -11.19 -27.19 -17.97
C GLY A 517 -11.56 -28.48 -17.22
N HIS A 518 -11.92 -29.56 -17.92
CA HIS A 518 -12.29 -30.85 -17.33
C HIS A 518 -11.14 -31.87 -17.38
N GLY A 519 -11.27 -32.95 -16.62
CA GLY A 519 -10.30 -34.06 -16.57
C GLY A 519 -9.25 -33.91 -15.47
N ILE A 520 -8.17 -34.68 -15.57
CA ILE A 520 -7.14 -34.82 -14.50
C ILE A 520 -5.74 -34.28 -14.88
N LEU A 521 -5.53 -33.95 -16.16
CA LEU A 521 -4.22 -33.56 -16.71
C LEU A 521 -4.09 -32.06 -16.98
N PHE A 522 -5.12 -31.43 -17.54
CA PHE A 522 -5.13 -30.00 -17.93
C PHE A 522 -6.31 -29.26 -17.29
N SER A 523 -6.40 -29.36 -15.96
CA SER A 523 -7.42 -28.72 -15.13
C SER A 523 -6.80 -28.28 -13.80
N ASN A 524 -7.41 -27.28 -13.15
CA ASN A 524 -6.98 -26.74 -11.86
C ASN A 524 -8.19 -26.60 -10.90
N GLY A 525 -7.92 -26.23 -9.65
CA GLY A 525 -8.95 -25.95 -8.66
C GLY A 525 -9.64 -27.19 -8.10
N ASP A 526 -10.79 -27.00 -7.48
CA ASP A 526 -11.48 -28.07 -6.72
C ASP A 526 -11.95 -29.21 -7.62
N ASN A 527 -12.38 -28.92 -8.85
CA ASN A 527 -12.72 -29.95 -9.83
C ASN A 527 -11.55 -30.91 -10.09
N TRP A 528 -10.34 -30.37 -10.28
CA TRP A 528 -9.15 -31.20 -10.47
C TRP A 528 -8.82 -32.02 -9.22
N LYS A 529 -8.91 -31.42 -8.02
CA LYS A 529 -8.64 -32.11 -6.75
C LYS A 529 -9.57 -33.31 -6.58
N GLU A 530 -10.87 -33.12 -6.78
CA GLU A 530 -11.88 -34.16 -6.66
C GLU A 530 -11.68 -35.27 -7.71
N MET A 531 -11.58 -34.90 -8.99
CA MET A 531 -11.40 -35.87 -10.07
C MET A 531 -10.10 -36.66 -9.92
N ARG A 532 -9.00 -36.01 -9.54
CA ARG A 532 -7.70 -36.67 -9.31
C ARG A 532 -7.78 -37.64 -8.13
N ARG A 533 -8.40 -37.23 -7.01
CA ARG A 533 -8.58 -38.09 -5.83
C ARG A 533 -9.41 -39.32 -6.17
N PHE A 534 -10.53 -39.13 -6.87
CA PHE A 534 -11.37 -40.22 -7.34
C PHE A 534 -10.59 -41.17 -8.25
N SER A 535 -9.97 -40.66 -9.32
CA SER A 535 -9.22 -41.49 -10.27
C SER A 535 -8.08 -42.28 -9.62
N LEU A 536 -7.29 -41.66 -8.73
CA LEU A 536 -6.18 -42.35 -8.05
C LEU A 536 -6.68 -43.44 -7.09
N THR A 537 -7.80 -43.20 -6.41
CA THR A 537 -8.41 -44.21 -5.52
C THR A 537 -8.88 -45.41 -6.33
N THR A 538 -9.66 -45.16 -7.38
CA THR A 538 -10.22 -46.21 -8.24
C THR A 538 -9.13 -47.00 -8.97
N LEU A 539 -8.12 -46.35 -9.54
CA LEU A 539 -7.02 -47.05 -10.21
C LEU A 539 -6.25 -47.98 -9.26
N ARG A 540 -6.04 -47.54 -8.01
CA ARG A 540 -5.41 -48.37 -6.97
C ARG A 540 -6.28 -49.57 -6.58
N ASP A 541 -7.59 -49.44 -6.65
CA ASP A 541 -8.53 -50.55 -6.40
C ASP A 541 -8.54 -51.54 -7.57
N PHE A 542 -8.39 -51.06 -8.81
CA PHE A 542 -8.18 -51.89 -10.01
C PHE A 542 -6.76 -52.46 -10.14
N GLY A 543 -5.94 -52.32 -9.09
CA GLY A 543 -4.67 -52.99 -8.98
C GLY A 543 -3.46 -52.17 -9.41
N MET A 544 -3.60 -50.89 -9.77
CA MET A 544 -2.46 -50.00 -10.06
C MET A 544 -1.53 -49.93 -8.84
N GLY A 545 -0.27 -50.35 -9.02
CA GLY A 545 0.71 -50.44 -7.93
C GLY A 545 0.53 -51.64 -7.00
N LYS A 546 -0.30 -52.63 -7.40
CA LYS A 546 -0.54 -53.91 -6.71
C LYS A 546 -0.39 -55.09 -7.70
N ARG A 547 -0.43 -56.32 -7.18
CA ARG A 547 -0.31 -57.57 -7.97
C ARG A 547 -1.26 -57.69 -9.16
N GLY A 548 -2.48 -57.15 -9.07
CA GLY A 548 -3.44 -57.19 -10.19
C GLY A 548 -2.97 -56.45 -11.45
N SER A 549 -2.15 -55.39 -11.31
CA SER A 549 -1.51 -54.75 -12.47
C SER A 549 -0.32 -55.55 -13.02
N GLU A 550 0.38 -56.27 -12.14
CA GLU A 550 1.52 -57.12 -12.50
C GLU A 550 1.08 -58.27 -13.41
N GLU A 551 -0.02 -58.95 -13.08
CA GLU A 551 -0.58 -60.04 -13.90
C GLU A 551 -0.91 -59.58 -15.33
N LYS A 552 -1.57 -58.42 -15.47
CA LYS A 552 -1.91 -57.83 -16.78
C LYS A 552 -0.67 -57.43 -17.58
N ILE A 553 0.38 -56.95 -16.91
CA ILE A 553 1.66 -56.61 -17.55
C ILE A 553 2.38 -57.89 -18.03
N ILE A 554 2.38 -58.94 -17.21
CA ILE A 554 2.98 -60.24 -17.56
C ILE A 554 2.25 -60.83 -18.77
N GLU A 555 0.92 -60.84 -18.74
CA GLU A 555 0.09 -61.31 -19.85
C GLU A 555 0.44 -60.56 -21.15
N GLU A 556 0.48 -59.23 -21.12
CA GLU A 556 0.79 -58.45 -22.33
C GLU A 556 2.24 -58.63 -22.80
N THR A 557 3.16 -58.96 -21.89
CA THR A 557 4.56 -59.28 -22.23
C THR A 557 4.65 -60.57 -23.06
N HIS A 558 3.80 -61.56 -22.79
CA HIS A 558 3.73 -62.79 -23.60
C HIS A 558 3.32 -62.48 -25.05
N TYR A 559 2.27 -61.69 -25.25
CA TYR A 559 1.84 -61.27 -26.60
C TYR A 559 2.88 -60.40 -27.31
N LEU A 560 3.52 -59.48 -26.59
CA LEU A 560 4.58 -58.66 -27.17
C LEU A 560 5.78 -59.52 -27.61
N ARG A 561 6.11 -60.58 -26.85
CA ARG A 561 7.17 -61.52 -27.20
C ARG A 561 6.84 -62.27 -28.50
N GLU A 562 5.62 -62.79 -28.64
CA GLU A 562 5.18 -63.47 -29.87
C GLU A 562 5.38 -62.57 -31.10
N VAL A 563 4.97 -61.31 -31.00
CA VAL A 563 5.12 -60.31 -32.06
C VAL A 563 6.60 -60.05 -32.38
N PHE A 564 7.49 -60.07 -31.38
CA PHE A 564 8.93 -59.94 -31.61
C PHE A 564 9.53 -61.18 -32.29
N GLU A 565 9.03 -62.38 -31.98
CA GLU A 565 9.47 -63.62 -32.62
C GLU A 565 9.12 -63.66 -34.12
N GLU A 566 7.99 -63.05 -34.53
CA GLU A 566 7.58 -62.93 -35.95
C GLU A 566 8.61 -62.19 -36.83
N PHE A 567 9.37 -61.25 -36.26
CA PHE A 567 10.37 -60.49 -37.01
C PHE A 567 11.64 -61.31 -37.31
N GLN A 568 11.86 -62.45 -36.64
CA GLN A 568 12.96 -63.39 -36.92
C GLN A 568 14.35 -62.71 -36.99
N GLY A 569 14.60 -61.74 -36.09
CA GLY A 569 15.86 -60.99 -36.06
C GLY A 569 16.03 -59.92 -37.14
N LYS A 570 15.00 -59.67 -37.96
CA LYS A 570 14.98 -58.54 -38.92
C LYS A 570 14.73 -57.22 -38.20
N PRO A 571 15.23 -56.09 -38.73
CA PRO A 571 14.94 -54.77 -38.18
C PRO A 571 13.44 -54.47 -38.29
N PHE A 572 12.86 -53.89 -37.23
CA PHE A 572 11.46 -53.48 -37.17
C PHE A 572 11.29 -52.18 -36.37
N ASN A 573 10.14 -51.53 -36.50
CA ASN A 573 9.82 -50.33 -35.72
C ASN A 573 9.33 -50.74 -34.32
N THR A 574 10.12 -50.44 -33.30
CA THR A 574 9.82 -50.82 -31.91
C THR A 574 8.69 -50.00 -31.29
N SER A 575 8.43 -48.79 -31.78
CA SER A 575 7.44 -47.88 -31.20
C SER A 575 6.03 -48.44 -31.27
N GLN A 576 5.66 -49.07 -32.39
CA GLN A 576 4.29 -49.55 -32.60
C GLN A 576 3.92 -50.70 -31.65
N PRO A 577 4.66 -51.82 -31.62
CA PRO A 577 4.33 -52.94 -30.73
C PRO A 577 4.36 -52.56 -29.24
N LEU A 578 5.29 -51.67 -28.84
CA LEU A 578 5.37 -51.19 -27.46
C LEU A 578 4.19 -50.29 -27.09
N ASN A 579 3.76 -49.42 -28.00
CA ASN A 579 2.58 -48.58 -27.78
C ASN A 579 1.30 -49.43 -27.70
N TYR A 580 1.19 -50.50 -28.49
CA TYR A 580 0.08 -51.44 -28.40
C TYR A 580 0.05 -52.19 -27.08
N ALA A 581 1.20 -52.73 -26.64
CA ALA A 581 1.32 -53.40 -25.35
C ALA A 581 0.89 -52.47 -24.19
N THR A 582 1.49 -51.28 -24.14
CA THR A 582 1.21 -50.32 -23.06
C THR A 582 -0.25 -49.84 -23.07
N ALA A 583 -0.83 -49.59 -24.25
CA ALA A 583 -2.22 -49.24 -24.38
C ALA A 583 -3.17 -50.38 -23.99
N ASN A 584 -2.81 -51.63 -24.27
CA ASN A 584 -3.60 -52.79 -23.85
C ASN A 584 -3.56 -53.01 -22.34
N VAL A 585 -2.42 -52.80 -21.68
CA VAL A 585 -2.35 -52.81 -20.21
C VAL A 585 -3.29 -51.76 -19.63
N ILE A 586 -3.28 -50.54 -20.17
CA ILE A 586 -4.20 -49.47 -19.75
C ILE A 586 -5.65 -49.86 -20.04
N SER A 587 -5.94 -50.40 -21.23
CA SER A 587 -7.30 -50.81 -21.63
C SER A 587 -7.84 -51.93 -20.74
N ALA A 588 -7.01 -52.91 -20.39
CA ALA A 588 -7.38 -53.97 -19.47
C ALA A 588 -7.64 -53.46 -18.05
N ILE A 589 -7.00 -52.37 -17.63
CA ILE A 589 -7.24 -51.74 -16.31
C ILE A 589 -8.49 -50.84 -16.33
N VAL A 590 -8.66 -50.04 -17.39
CA VAL A 590 -9.69 -49.01 -17.48
C VAL A 590 -11.02 -49.54 -18.03
N TYR A 591 -10.97 -50.33 -19.10
CA TYR A 591 -12.14 -50.90 -19.77
C TYR A 591 -12.40 -52.36 -19.40
N GLY A 592 -11.44 -53.03 -18.74
CA GLY A 592 -11.56 -54.45 -18.38
C GLY A 592 -11.31 -55.42 -19.53
N SER A 593 -10.88 -54.93 -20.70
CA SER A 593 -10.66 -55.74 -21.91
C SER A 593 -9.38 -55.33 -22.64
N ARG A 594 -8.74 -56.29 -23.33
CA ARG A 594 -7.65 -56.03 -24.28
C ARG A 594 -8.14 -56.06 -25.72
N PHE A 595 -7.40 -55.40 -26.60
CA PHE A 595 -7.59 -55.47 -28.04
C PHE A 595 -6.56 -56.40 -28.69
N GLN A 596 -6.93 -57.02 -29.80
CA GLN A 596 -5.96 -57.77 -30.60
C GLN A 596 -5.03 -56.80 -31.34
N TYR A 597 -3.75 -57.15 -31.48
CA TYR A 597 -2.81 -56.31 -32.21
C TYR A 597 -3.11 -56.19 -33.69
N SER A 598 -3.90 -57.11 -34.26
CA SER A 598 -4.37 -57.07 -35.63
C SER A 598 -5.54 -56.09 -35.84
N ASP A 599 -6.23 -55.69 -34.76
CA ASP A 599 -7.46 -54.90 -34.81
C ASP A 599 -7.23 -53.53 -35.48
N PRO A 600 -7.92 -53.25 -36.60
CA PRO A 600 -7.73 -52.00 -37.34
C PRO A 600 -8.21 -50.77 -36.56
N GLU A 601 -9.26 -50.86 -35.75
CA GLU A 601 -9.76 -49.72 -34.96
C GLU A 601 -8.79 -49.36 -33.84
N PHE A 602 -8.26 -50.38 -33.16
CA PHE A 602 -7.26 -50.19 -32.12
C PHE A 602 -5.97 -49.54 -32.67
N LYS A 603 -5.46 -50.04 -33.81
CA LYS A 603 -4.29 -49.44 -34.48
C LYS A 603 -4.53 -47.97 -34.82
N GLU A 604 -5.67 -47.67 -35.41
CA GLU A 604 -6.02 -46.31 -35.82
C GLU A 604 -6.15 -45.36 -34.61
N MET A 605 -6.77 -45.82 -33.53
CA MET A 605 -6.85 -45.07 -32.27
C MET A 605 -5.45 -44.70 -31.75
N ILE A 606 -4.55 -45.67 -31.65
CA ILE A 606 -3.18 -45.44 -31.15
C ILE A 606 -2.38 -44.54 -32.09
N ASN A 607 -2.53 -44.69 -33.40
CA ASN A 607 -1.89 -43.80 -34.38
C ASN A 607 -2.35 -42.36 -34.22
N ARG A 608 -3.67 -42.11 -34.10
CA ARG A 608 -4.23 -40.76 -33.86
C ARG A 608 -3.74 -40.16 -32.55
N THR A 609 -3.69 -40.95 -31.48
CA THR A 609 -3.18 -40.48 -30.19
C THR A 609 -1.71 -40.07 -30.30
N ASN A 610 -0.88 -40.88 -30.95
CA ASN A 610 0.54 -40.57 -31.14
C ASN A 610 0.74 -39.33 -32.03
N GLU A 611 -0.06 -39.19 -33.09
CA GLU A 611 -0.06 -38.02 -33.96
C GLU A 611 -0.45 -36.74 -33.19
N ASN A 612 -1.52 -36.81 -32.39
CA ASN A 612 -1.96 -35.68 -31.57
C ASN A 612 -0.90 -35.25 -30.55
N ILE A 613 -0.23 -36.21 -29.88
CA ILE A 613 0.88 -35.92 -28.95
C ILE A 613 2.05 -35.27 -29.70
N ARG A 614 2.41 -35.79 -30.88
CA ARG A 614 3.47 -35.23 -31.72
C ARG A 614 3.17 -33.80 -32.17
N LEU A 615 1.94 -33.55 -32.63
CA LEU A 615 1.50 -32.24 -33.11
C LEU A 615 1.45 -31.23 -31.96
N THR A 616 0.86 -31.59 -30.81
CA THR A 616 0.79 -30.70 -29.64
C THR A 616 2.15 -30.38 -29.04
N GLY A 617 3.14 -31.27 -29.19
CA GLY A 617 4.54 -31.02 -28.82
C GLY A 617 5.36 -30.27 -29.89
N SER A 618 4.76 -29.87 -31.01
CA SER A 618 5.49 -29.19 -32.09
C SER A 618 5.68 -27.70 -31.83
N PRO A 619 6.78 -27.08 -32.33
CA PRO A 619 7.03 -25.64 -32.18
C PRO A 619 5.99 -24.73 -32.86
N SER A 620 5.12 -25.28 -33.70
CA SER A 620 4.03 -24.53 -34.34
C SER A 620 2.77 -24.44 -33.47
N ILE A 621 2.65 -25.31 -32.46
CA ILE A 621 1.52 -25.34 -31.52
C ILE A 621 1.93 -24.79 -30.14
N GLN A 622 3.18 -25.02 -29.72
CA GLN A 622 3.80 -24.39 -28.53
C GLN A 622 4.15 -22.93 -28.81
#